data_AF-A0A521KR07-F1
#
_entry.id   AF-A0A521KR07-F1
#
_cell.length_a   1.000
_cell.length_b   1.000
_cell.length_c   1.000
_cell.angle_alpha   90.00
_cell.angle_beta   90.00
_cell.angle_gamma   90.00
#
_symmetry.space_group_name_H-M   'P 1'
#
loop_
_entity.id
_entity.type
_entity.pdbx_description
1 polymer ?
#
loop_
_entity_poly.entity_id
_entity_poly.type
_entity_poly.pdbx_seq_one_letter_code
_entity_poly.pdbx_strand_id
1 'polypeptide(L)'
;MDMSEQDRADLGAAIKRQRERLYGTKKAAYVAAEVNQHTWEKAERGEALRGDRLRRIVRTLWPETEGDWTLIDVAPDHQPASLEDRVVALEEQLSRLLAEHDDDQGDQATTA
;
A
#
# COMPACT_ATOMS: atom_id res chain seq x y z
N MET A 1 19.63 -4.70 -10.56
CA MET A 1 18.76 -5.45 -9.64
C MET A 1 17.56 -5.88 -10.45
N ASP A 2 17.36 -7.19 -10.60
CA ASP A 2 16.16 -7.70 -11.28
C ASP A 2 14.99 -7.71 -10.29
N MET A 3 13.83 -7.27 -10.75
CA MET A 3 12.61 -7.17 -9.94
C MET A 3 12.04 -8.57 -9.67
N SER A 4 11.89 -8.93 -8.40
CA SER A 4 11.29 -10.21 -8.03
C SER A 4 9.79 -10.24 -8.39
N GLU A 5 9.19 -11.43 -8.37
CA GLU A 5 7.74 -11.55 -8.57
C GLU A 5 6.94 -10.85 -7.47
N GLN A 6 7.42 -10.90 -6.24
CA GLN A 6 6.83 -10.20 -5.11
C GLN A 6 6.92 -8.67 -5.29
N ASP A 7 8.09 -8.15 -5.65
CA ASP A 7 8.28 -6.71 -5.91
C ASP A 7 7.34 -6.23 -7.02
N ARG A 8 7.15 -7.04 -8.07
CA ARG A 8 6.20 -6.73 -9.15
C ARG A 8 4.76 -6.67 -8.66
N ALA A 9 4.34 -7.63 -7.84
CA ALA A 9 3.00 -7.68 -7.29
C ALA A 9 2.72 -6.46 -6.40
N ASP A 10 3.66 -6.13 -5.51
CA ASP A 10 3.56 -4.99 -4.59
C ASP A 10 3.56 -3.65 -5.36
N LEU A 11 4.42 -3.55 -6.37
CA LEU A 11 4.44 -2.39 -7.28
C LEU A 11 3.14 -2.27 -8.08
N GLY A 12 2.57 -3.37 -8.55
CA GLY A 12 1.29 -3.37 -9.26
C GLY A 12 0.14 -2.86 -8.39
N ALA A 13 0.11 -3.29 -7.11
CA ALA A 13 -0.83 -2.78 -6.13
C ALA A 13 -0.64 -1.28 -5.87
N ALA A 14 0.61 -0.82 -5.71
CA ALA A 14 0.92 0.59 -5.53
C ALA A 14 0.51 1.44 -6.75
N ILE A 15 0.77 0.95 -7.98
CA ILE A 15 0.35 1.60 -9.24
C ILE A 15 -1.16 1.79 -9.26
N LYS A 16 -1.93 0.76 -8.86
CA LYS A 16 -3.39 0.84 -8.80
C LYS A 16 -3.85 1.91 -7.80
N ARG A 17 -3.32 1.90 -6.58
CA ARG A 17 -3.67 2.88 -5.54
C ARG A 17 -3.35 4.30 -5.98
N GLN A 18 -2.15 4.52 -6.52
CA GLN A 18 -1.70 5.83 -6.95
C GLN A 18 -2.51 6.35 -8.15
N ARG A 19 -2.87 5.47 -9.10
CA ARG A 19 -3.79 5.80 -10.18
C ARG A 19 -5.12 6.30 -9.64
N GLU A 20 -5.73 5.56 -8.71
CA GLU A 20 -7.04 5.90 -8.15
C GLU A 20 -7.01 7.25 -7.46
N ARG A 21 -5.92 7.57 -6.77
CA ARG A 21 -5.68 8.87 -6.15
C ARG A 21 -5.54 10.02 -7.16
N LEU A 22 -4.82 9.83 -8.27
CA LEU A 22 -4.45 10.92 -9.17
C LEU A 22 -5.38 11.10 -10.38
N TYR A 23 -5.80 10.00 -11.01
CA TYR A 23 -6.46 10.04 -12.32
C TYR A 23 -7.93 9.61 -12.28
N GLY A 24 -8.36 8.93 -11.21
CA GLY A 24 -9.71 8.35 -11.04
C GLY A 24 -10.00 7.17 -11.98
N THR A 25 -9.73 7.32 -13.29
CA THR A 25 -9.97 6.31 -14.34
C THR A 25 -8.66 5.75 -14.91
N LYS A 26 -8.71 4.51 -15.40
CA LYS A 26 -7.57 3.87 -16.10
C LYS A 26 -7.20 4.58 -17.40
N LYS A 27 -8.20 5.07 -18.13
CA LYS A 27 -8.00 5.75 -19.42
C LYS A 27 -7.14 6.99 -19.30
N ALA A 28 -7.45 7.87 -18.34
CA ALA A 28 -6.67 9.06 -18.12
C ALA A 28 -5.20 8.73 -17.79
N ALA A 29 -4.97 7.69 -16.99
CA ALA A 29 -3.64 7.31 -16.54
C ALA A 29 -2.76 6.72 -17.65
N TYR A 30 -3.28 5.76 -18.45
CA TYR A 30 -2.46 5.17 -19.53
C TYR A 30 -2.18 6.16 -20.66
N VAL A 31 -3.10 7.11 -20.91
CA VAL A 31 -2.88 8.21 -21.86
C VAL A 31 -1.78 9.13 -21.35
N ALA A 32 -1.82 9.53 -20.08
CA ALA A 32 -0.78 10.38 -19.48
C ALA A 32 0.60 9.71 -19.48
N ALA A 33 0.65 8.39 -19.30
CA ALA A 33 1.89 7.63 -19.35
C ALA A 33 2.37 7.28 -20.77
N GLU A 34 1.61 7.66 -21.80
CA GLU A 34 1.88 7.31 -23.20
C GLU A 34 2.07 5.81 -23.42
N VAL A 35 1.24 5.00 -22.76
CA VAL A 35 1.21 3.55 -22.92
C VAL A 35 -0.18 3.10 -23.35
N ASN A 36 -0.27 1.93 -23.99
CA ASN A 36 -1.57 1.35 -24.32
C ASN A 36 -2.23 0.73 -23.09
N GLN A 37 -3.55 0.54 -23.17
CA GLN A 37 -4.35 -0.06 -22.10
C GLN A 37 -3.80 -1.41 -21.63
N HIS A 38 -3.39 -2.29 -22.56
CA HIS A 38 -2.88 -3.61 -22.21
C HIS A 38 -1.60 -3.54 -21.36
N THR A 39 -0.67 -2.64 -21.70
CA THR A 39 0.55 -2.41 -20.92
C THR A 39 0.22 -1.91 -19.51
N TRP A 40 -0.76 -1.02 -19.39
CA TRP A 40 -1.22 -0.52 -18.11
C TRP A 40 -1.82 -1.63 -17.24
N GLU A 41 -2.68 -2.46 -17.82
CA GLU A 41 -3.30 -3.58 -17.10
C GLU A 41 -2.26 -4.59 -16.62
N LYS A 42 -1.23 -4.88 -17.43
CA LYS A 42 -0.10 -5.71 -17.00
C LYS A 42 0.64 -5.11 -15.82
N ALA A 43 0.82 -3.79 -15.80
CA ALA A 43 1.48 -3.08 -14.69
C ALA A 43 0.69 -3.24 -13.39
N GLU A 44 -0.62 -3.00 -13.41
CA GLU A 44 -1.49 -3.17 -12.24
C GLU A 44 -1.58 -4.62 -11.75
N ARG A 45 -1.41 -5.60 -12.64
CA ARG A 45 -1.40 -7.03 -12.29
C ARG A 45 -0.04 -7.53 -11.79
N GLY A 46 0.99 -6.69 -11.75
CA GLY A 46 2.35 -7.11 -11.39
C GLY A 46 2.98 -8.07 -12.40
N GLU A 47 2.54 -8.02 -13.66
CA GLU A 47 3.13 -8.84 -14.71
C GLU A 47 4.45 -8.23 -15.21
N ALA A 48 5.32 -9.08 -15.77
CA ALA A 48 6.59 -8.60 -16.32
C ALA A 48 6.36 -7.61 -17.49
N LEU A 49 7.01 -6.46 -17.37
CA LEU A 49 7.01 -5.38 -18.36
C LEU A 49 8.43 -5.09 -18.83
N ARG A 50 8.55 -4.54 -20.04
CA ARG A 50 9.83 -3.97 -20.47
C ARG A 50 10.16 -2.76 -19.60
N GLY A 51 11.44 -2.60 -19.25
CA GLY A 51 11.91 -1.56 -18.32
C GLY A 51 11.58 -0.14 -18.78
N ASP A 52 11.58 0.14 -20.09
CA ASP A 52 11.20 1.44 -20.65
C ASP A 52 9.73 1.79 -20.36
N ARG A 53 8.84 0.81 -20.50
CA ARG A 53 7.40 0.98 -20.24
C ARG A 53 7.13 1.16 -18.76
N LEU A 54 7.78 0.35 -17.93
CA LEU A 54 7.65 0.49 -16.49
C LEU A 54 8.14 1.87 -16.03
N ARG A 55 9.31 2.31 -16.52
CA ARG A 55 9.86 3.62 -16.19
C ARG A 55 8.91 4.76 -16.55
N ARG A 56 8.23 4.68 -17.71
CA ARG A 56 7.21 5.68 -18.10
C ARG A 56 6.03 5.69 -17.13
N ILE A 57 5.51 4.53 -16.76
CA ILE A 57 4.40 4.40 -15.82
C ILE A 57 4.79 4.98 -14.46
N VAL A 58 5.95 4.58 -13.93
CA VAL A 58 6.45 5.07 -12.64
C VAL A 58 6.65 6.57 -12.67
N ARG A 59 7.32 7.13 -13.70
CA ARG A 59 7.53 8.57 -13.83
C ARG A 59 6.22 9.36 -13.93
N THR A 60 5.15 8.75 -14.44
CA THR A 60 3.84 9.39 -14.54
C THR A 60 3.14 9.46 -13.19
N LEU A 61 3.32 8.44 -12.35
CA LEU A 61 2.65 8.31 -11.06
C LEU A 61 3.44 8.88 -9.88
N TRP A 62 4.77 8.89 -10.01
CA TRP A 62 5.78 9.40 -9.08
C TRP A 62 6.87 10.13 -9.89
N PRO A 63 6.60 11.36 -10.38
CA PRO A 63 7.56 12.11 -11.18
C PRO A 63 8.90 12.36 -10.44
N GLU A 64 8.86 12.45 -9.11
CA GLU A 64 10.02 12.65 -8.23
C GLU A 64 11.03 11.50 -8.26
N THR A 65 10.63 10.30 -8.66
CA THR A 65 11.54 9.15 -8.75
C THR A 65 12.22 9.04 -10.12
N GLU A 66 11.88 9.92 -11.07
CA GLU A 66 12.34 9.87 -12.47
C GLU A 66 12.12 8.53 -13.18
N GLY A 67 11.15 7.75 -12.69
CA GLY A 67 10.82 6.42 -13.19
C GLY A 67 11.56 5.28 -12.50
N ASP A 68 12.33 5.54 -11.45
CA ASP A 68 12.93 4.51 -10.61
C ASP A 68 11.87 3.91 -9.67
N TRP A 69 11.61 2.62 -9.85
CA TRP A 69 10.63 1.89 -9.06
C TRP A 69 11.15 1.52 -7.67
N THR A 70 12.48 1.48 -7.47
CA THR A 70 13.09 1.11 -6.18
C THR A 70 12.91 2.18 -5.11
N LEU A 71 12.57 3.40 -5.52
CA LEU A 71 12.31 4.55 -4.65
C LEU A 71 10.84 4.65 -4.22
N ILE A 72 9.97 3.78 -4.74
CA ILE A 72 8.57 3.77 -4.36
C ILE A 72 8.45 3.01 -3.04
N ASP A 73 7.92 3.68 -2.03
CA ASP A 73 7.54 3.02 -0.77
C ASP A 73 6.32 2.12 -1.00
N VAL A 74 6.59 0.89 -1.40
CA VAL A 74 5.64 -0.21 -1.47
C VAL A 74 5.45 -0.80 -0.08
N ALA A 75 4.98 0.01 0.87
CA ALA A 75 4.54 -0.52 2.15
C ALA A 75 3.50 -1.63 1.87
N PRO A 76 3.73 -2.87 2.37
CA PRO A 76 2.73 -3.90 2.24
C PRO A 76 1.50 -3.39 2.99
N ASP A 77 0.40 -3.23 2.27
CA ASP A 77 -0.90 -3.05 2.88
C ASP A 77 -1.18 -4.34 3.65
N HIS A 78 -0.74 -4.42 4.90
CA HIS A 78 -1.34 -5.29 5.91
C HIS A 78 -2.73 -4.68 6.21
N GLN A 79 -3.60 -4.69 5.20
CA GLN A 79 -5.03 -4.53 5.43
C GLN A 79 -5.48 -5.89 5.94
N PRO A 80 -5.88 -6.01 7.22
CA PRO A 80 -6.52 -7.23 7.65
C PRO A 80 -7.75 -7.43 6.74
N ALA A 81 -7.95 -8.66 6.31
CA ALA A 81 -8.67 -9.02 5.08
C ALA A 81 -10.16 -8.61 5.08
N SER A 82 -10.71 -8.23 6.24
CA SER A 82 -12.05 -7.70 6.41
C SER A 82 -12.07 -6.48 7.34
N LEU A 83 -13.07 -5.59 7.17
CA LEU A 83 -13.42 -4.59 8.18
C LEU A 83 -13.70 -5.25 9.54
N GLU A 84 -14.21 -6.47 9.54
CA GLU A 84 -14.43 -7.27 10.76
C GLU A 84 -13.11 -7.60 11.45
N ASP A 85 -12.08 -7.99 10.69
CA ASP A 85 -10.74 -8.25 11.25
C ASP A 85 -10.12 -6.97 11.85
N ARG A 86 -10.41 -5.80 11.26
CA ARG A 86 -9.99 -4.49 11.84
C ARG A 86 -10.68 -4.21 13.16
N VAL A 87 -11.98 -4.51 13.25
CA VAL A 87 -12.75 -4.31 14.49
C VAL A 87 -12.22 -5.24 15.57
N VAL A 88 -11.99 -6.52 15.26
CA VAL A 88 -11.43 -7.50 16.21
C VAL A 88 -10.06 -7.05 16.73
N ALA A 89 -9.15 -6.65 15.84
CA ALA A 89 -7.82 -6.19 16.25
C ALA A 89 -7.85 -4.92 17.12
N LEU A 90 -8.78 -4.00 16.85
CA LEU A 90 -8.97 -2.79 17.66
C LEU A 90 -9.62 -3.11 19.01
N GLU A 91 -10.58 -4.04 19.06
CA GLU A 91 -11.20 -4.50 20.30
C GLU A 91 -10.20 -5.21 21.22
N GLU A 92 -9.29 -6.01 20.67
CA GLU A 92 -8.21 -6.65 21.43
C GLU A 92 -7.22 -5.61 21.98
N GLN A 93 -6.82 -4.62 21.18
CA GLN A 93 -5.96 -3.53 21.65
C GLN A 93 -6.61 -2.70 22.75
N LEU A 94 -7.90 -2.39 22.61
CA LEU A 94 -8.63 -1.63 23.62
C LEU A 94 -8.78 -2.42 24.92
N SER A 95 -9.07 -3.73 24.83
CA SER A 95 -9.15 -4.61 26.00
C SER A 95 -7.82 -4.71 26.74
N ARG A 96 -6.70 -4.75 26.00
CA ARG A 96 -5.37 -4.77 26.59
C ARG A 96 -5.02 -3.48 27.33
N LEU A 97 -5.33 -2.33 26.71
CA LEU A 97 -5.12 -1.02 27.33
C LEU A 97 -5.98 -0.82 28.59
N LEU A 98 -7.21 -1.35 28.59
CA LEU A 98 -8.07 -1.31 29.77
C LEU A 98 -7.55 -2.23 30.88
N ALA A 99 -7.07 -3.42 30.55
CA ALA A 99 -6.48 -4.34 31.53
C ALA A 99 -5.21 -3.77 32.19
N GLU A 100 -4.33 -3.10 31.43
CA GLU A 100 -3.16 -2.39 31.99
C GLU A 100 -3.54 -1.19 32.88
N HIS A 101 -4.74 -0.63 32.74
CA HIS A 101 -5.19 0.52 33.55
C HIS A 101 -5.85 0.12 34.88
N ASP A 102 -6.37 -1.11 34.99
CA ASP A 102 -6.96 -1.64 36.22
C ASP A 102 -5.90 -2.10 37.24
N ASP A 103 -4.70 -2.51 36.80
CA ASP A 103 -3.61 -2.94 37.69
C ASP A 103 -2.96 -1.77 38.49
N ASP A 104 -3.06 -0.52 38.00
CA ASP A 104 -2.42 0.65 38.66
C ASP A 104 -3.32 1.32 39.72
N GLN A 105 -4.62 1.02 39.78
CA GLN A 105 -5.55 1.61 40.76
C GLN A 105 -5.75 0.76 42.03
N GLY A 106 -5.09 -0.40 42.14
CA GLY A 106 -5.29 -1.36 43.23
C GLY A 106 -4.50 -1.14 44.53
N ASP A 107 -3.49 -0.26 44.57
CA ASP A 107 -2.51 -0.20 45.69
C ASP A 107 -2.44 1.14 46.46
N GLN A 108 -3.57 1.84 46.60
CA GLN A 108 -3.66 3.06 47.42
C GLN A 108 -4.82 2.98 48.43
N ALA A 109 -4.98 1.87 49.15
CA ALA A 109 -5.97 1.83 50.23
C ALA A 109 -5.67 0.80 51.33
N THR A 110 -4.53 0.90 52.04
CA THR A 110 -4.46 0.50 53.46
C THR A 110 -3.31 1.22 54.15
N THR A 111 -3.56 2.42 54.66
CA THR A 111 -2.83 2.97 55.83
C THR A 111 -3.74 3.94 56.55
N ALA A 112 -4.35 3.49 57.65
CA ALA A 112 -4.64 4.23 58.89
C ALA A 112 -5.47 3.35 59.83
#